data_AF-A0A920AEH3-F1
#
_entry.id   AF-A0A920AEH3-F1
#
_cell.length_a   1.000
_cell.length_b   1.000
_cell.length_c   1.000
_cell.angle_alpha   90.00
_cell.angle_beta   90.00
_cell.angle_gamma   90.00
#
_symmetry.space_group_name_H-M   'P 1'
#
loop_
_entity.id
_entity.type
_entity.pdbx_description
1 polymer ?
#
loop_
_entity_poly.entity_id
_entity_poly.type
_entity_poly.pdbx_seq_one_letter_code
_entity_poly.pdbx_strand_id
1 'polypeptide(L)' 'MKVSIVTIGDEILIGQIVDTNSAWIAQRLNEIGLQVHKIYSIPDTEAAILRTLNRAAKLTDIVLLTGGLGPTNDDITKKL' A
#
# COMPACT_ATOMS: atom_id res chain seq x y z
N MET A 1 -6.83 -15.02 -8.37
CA MET A 1 -6.47 -14.41 -7.07
C MET A 1 -6.30 -12.92 -7.28
N LYS A 2 -6.92 -12.09 -6.44
CA LYS A 2 -6.92 -10.63 -6.54
C LYS A 2 -5.96 -10.03 -5.52
N VAL A 3 -5.20 -9.02 -5.92
CA VAL A 3 -4.22 -8.34 -5.05
C VAL A 3 -4.57 -6.87 -4.89
N SER A 4 -4.50 -6.34 -3.67
CA SER A 4 -4.46 -4.90 -3.41
C SER A 4 -3.02 -4.48 -3.08
N ILE A 5 -2.62 -3.31 -3.58
CA ILE A 5 -1.37 -2.64 -3.16
C ILE A 5 -1.75 -1.43 -2.33
N VAL A 6 -1.08 -1.22 -1.20
CA VAL A 6 -1.25 -0.08 -0.30
C VAL A 6 0.09 0.60 -0.10
N THR A 7 0.22 1.81 -0.63
CA THR A 7 1.36 2.70 -0.41
C THR A 7 1.04 3.67 0.73
N ILE A 8 1.93 3.73 1.72
CA ILE A 8 1.84 4.64 2.87
C ILE A 8 2.91 5.72 2.70
N GLY A 9 2.52 6.98 2.72
CA GLY A 9 3.45 8.10 2.64
C GLY A 9 2.76 9.41 2.27
N ASP A 10 2.90 10.43 3.11
CA ASP A 10 2.29 11.74 2.90
C ASP A 10 2.91 12.46 1.69
N GLU A 11 4.19 12.22 1.42
CA GLU A 11 4.93 12.75 0.29
C GLU A 11 4.35 12.34 -1.07
N ILE A 12 3.69 11.18 -1.13
CA ILE A 12 2.95 10.72 -2.31
C ILE A 12 1.65 11.51 -2.44
N LEU A 13 0.94 11.73 -1.32
CA LEU A 13 -0.35 12.41 -1.30
C LEU A 13 -0.25 13.89 -1.64
N ILE A 14 0.81 14.55 -1.21
CA ILE A 14 1.07 15.96 -1.56
C ILE A 14 1.74 16.11 -2.94
N GLY A 15 2.01 15.00 -3.64
CA GLY A 15 2.62 15.00 -4.96
C GLY A 15 4.10 15.42 -4.97
N GLN A 16 4.79 15.33 -3.83
CA GLN A 16 6.22 15.60 -3.75
C GLN A 16 7.03 14.52 -4.48
N ILE A 17 6.58 13.27 -4.41
CA ILE A 17 7.13 12.16 -5.18
C ILE A 17 6.04 11.37 -5.90
N VAL A 18 6.43 10.65 -6.96
CA VAL A 18 5.54 9.77 -7.72
C VAL A 18 5.59 8.36 -7.12
N ASP A 19 4.44 7.70 -6.98
CA ASP A 19 4.35 6.30 -6.54
C ASP A 19 4.86 5.33 -7.63
N THR A 20 6.17 5.20 -7.74
CA THR A 20 6.83 4.23 -8.63
C THR A 20 6.82 2.82 -8.05
N ASN A 21 6.67 2.68 -6.73
CA ASN A 21 6.62 1.40 -6.03
C ASN A 21 5.40 0.59 -6.46
N SER A 22 4.20 1.18 -6.40
CA SER A 22 2.97 0.52 -6.85
C SER A 22 3.05 0.08 -8.31
N ALA A 23 3.60 0.94 -9.18
CA ALA A 23 3.77 0.61 -10.58
C ALA A 23 4.71 -0.58 -10.78
N TRP A 24 5.86 -0.59 -10.11
CA TRP A 24 6.82 -1.69 -10.18
C TRP A 24 6.23 -3.00 -9.63
N ILE A 25 5.56 -2.97 -8.47
CA ILE A 25 4.92 -4.14 -7.87
C ILE A 25 3.83 -4.69 -8.79
N ALA A 26 2.98 -3.83 -9.35
CA ALA A 26 1.92 -4.25 -10.26
C ALA A 26 2.46 -4.95 -11.52
N GLN A 27 3.58 -4.46 -12.07
CA GLN A 27 4.26 -5.13 -13.19
C GLN A 27 4.75 -6.53 -12.79
N ARG A 28 5.42 -6.68 -11.64
CA ARG A 28 5.91 -7.98 -11.15
C ARG A 28 4.77 -8.96 -10.89
N LEU A 29 3.65 -8.49 -10.34
CA LEU A 29 2.46 -9.31 -10.12
C LEU A 29 1.86 -9.79 -11.45
N ASN A 30 1.77 -8.93 -12.45
CA ASN A 30 1.28 -9.30 -13.77
C ASN A 30 2.16 -10.37 -14.44
N GLU A 31 3.48 -10.30 -14.28
CA GLU A 31 4.42 -11.30 -14.82
C GLU A 31 4.18 -12.71 -14.27
N ILE A 32 3.70 -12.82 -13.03
CA ILE A 32 3.36 -14.10 -12.39
C ILE A 32 1.87 -14.44 -12.47
N GLY A 33 1.11 -13.73 -13.31
CA GLY A 33 -0.31 -14.00 -13.57
C GLY A 33 -1.27 -13.53 -12.47
N LEU A 34 -0.83 -12.65 -11.57
CA LEU A 34 -1.68 -12.06 -10.54
C LEU A 34 -2.23 -10.70 -10.99
N GLN A 35 -3.54 -10.53 -10.83
CA GLN A 35 -4.22 -9.28 -11.18
C GLN A 35 -4.28 -8.33 -9.98
N VAL A 36 -3.74 -7.13 -10.15
CA VAL A 36 -3.96 -6.03 -9.21
C VAL A 36 -5.40 -5.53 -9.36
N HIS A 37 -6.18 -5.68 -8.31
CA HIS A 37 -7.58 -5.23 -8.27
C HIS A 37 -7.68 -3.76 -7.87
N LYS A 38 -6.82 -3.30 -6.95
CA LYS A 38 -6.83 -1.93 -6.47
C LYS A 38 -5.47 -1.49 -5.93
N ILE A 39 -5.18 -0.21 -6.11
CA ILE A 39 -4.02 0.46 -5.53
C ILE A 39 -4.56 1.57 -4.62
N TYR A 40 -4.01 1.69 -3.41
CA TYR A 40 -4.32 2.72 -2.44
C TYR A 40 -3.05 3.51 -2.15
N SER A 41 -3.13 4.83 -2.13
CA SER A 41 -2.11 5.71 -1.53
C SER A 41 -2.76 6.39 -0.33
N ILE A 42 -2.15 6.26 0.85
CA ILE A 42 -2.77 6.66 2.13
C ILE A 42 -1.78 7.42 3.01
N PRO A 43 -2.26 8.26 3.95
CA PRO A 43 -1.37 8.98 4.86
C PRO A 43 -0.78 8.04 5.90
N ASP A 44 0.36 8.43 6.47
CA ASP A 44 1.06 7.65 7.50
C ASP A 44 0.39 7.82 8.87
N THR A 45 -0.82 7.28 8.98
CA THR A 45 -1.61 7.34 10.21
C THR A 45 -2.30 6.01 10.47
N GLU A 46 -2.35 5.63 11.76
CA GLU A 46 -2.88 4.33 12.20
C GLU A 46 -4.30 4.11 11.70
N ALA A 47 -5.12 5.15 11.86
CA ALA A 47 -6.51 5.13 11.44
C ALA A 47 -6.66 4.95 9.93
N ALA A 48 -5.78 5.53 9.11
CA ALA A 48 -5.83 5.33 7.66
C ALA A 48 -5.39 3.92 7.25
N ILE A 49 -4.34 3.40 7.87
CA ILE A 49 -3.83 2.05 7.65
C ILE A 49 -4.93 1.03 7.99
N LEU A 50 -5.48 1.07 9.21
CA LEU A 50 -6.51 0.14 9.67
C LEU A 50 -7.78 0.19 8.82
N ARG A 51 -8.27 1.39 8.46
CA ARG A 51 -9.46 1.50 7.58
C ARG A 51 -9.21 0.92 6.21
N THR A 52 -8.02 1.14 5.65
CA THR A 52 -7.66 0.68 4.30
C THR A 52 -7.47 -0.82 4.27
N LEU A 53 -6.79 -1.40 5.27
CA LEU A 53 -6.64 -2.85 5.42
C LEU A 53 -7.99 -3.55 5.55
N ASN A 54 -8.89 -3.04 6.39
CA ASN A 54 -10.26 -3.56 6.52
C ASN A 54 -11.03 -3.53 5.20
N ARG A 55 -10.80 -2.52 4.36
CA ARG A 55 -11.45 -2.41 3.04
C ARG A 55 -10.80 -3.35 2.02
N ALA A 56 -9.47 -3.40 1.98
CA ALA A 56 -8.72 -4.23 1.05
C ALA A 56 -8.97 -5.73 1.31
N ALA A 57 -8.98 -6.17 2.57
CA ALA A 57 -9.24 -7.54 2.95
C ALA A 57 -10.64 -8.05 2.53
N LYS A 58 -11.61 -7.15 2.33
CA LYS A 58 -12.95 -7.50 1.81
C LYS A 58 -13.01 -7.67 0.30
N LEU A 59 -12.02 -7.15 -0.43
CA LEU A 59 -12.03 -7.04 -1.90
C LEU A 59 -10.98 -7.93 -2.57
N THR A 60 -9.94 -8.32 -1.85
CA THR A 60 -8.77 -9.01 -2.39
C THR A 60 -8.25 -10.10 -1.47
N ASP A 61 -7.68 -11.14 -2.08
CA ASP A 61 -7.11 -12.30 -1.38
C ASP A 61 -5.74 -11.97 -0.77
N ILE A 62 -5.01 -11.03 -1.37
CA ILE A 62 -3.69 -10.57 -0.92
C ILE A 62 -3.70 -9.05 -0.79
N VAL A 63 -3.09 -8.55 0.29
CA VAL A 63 -2.80 -7.13 0.47
C VAL A 63 -1.29 -6.96 0.61
N LEU A 64 -0.67 -6.18 -0.27
CA LEU A 64 0.74 -5.80 -0.20
C LEU A 64 0.85 -4.38 0.31
N LEU A 65 1.71 -4.16 1.30
CA LEU A 65 1.99 -2.84 1.85
C LEU A 65 3.40 -2.38 1.45
N THR A 66 3.57 -1.09 1.23
CA THR A 66 4.86 -0.44 1.00
C THR A 66 4.86 0.98 1.58
N GLY A 67 6.03 1.48 2.01
CA GLY A 67 6.15 2.74 2.75
C GLY A 67 5.80 2.61 4.25
N GLY A 68 6.22 3.57 5.07
CA GLY A 68 5.97 3.59 6.52
C GLY A 68 6.66 2.48 7.33
N LEU A 69 7.79 1.93 6.84
CA LEU A 69 8.57 0.83 7.46
C LEU A 69 9.98 1.25 7.90
N GLY A 70 10.31 2.53 7.91
CA GLY A 70 11.59 3.04 8.39
C GLY A 70 11.78 2.89 9.91
N PRO A 71 12.82 3.52 10.46
CA PRO A 71 13.08 3.57 11.90
C PRO A 71 12.51 4.83 12.57
N THR A 72 11.82 5.72 11.86
CA THR A 72 11.35 6.98 12.45
C THR A 72 10.17 6.74 13.38
N ASN A 73 9.94 7.67 14.31
CA ASN A 73 8.82 7.56 15.24
C ASN A 73 7.45 7.58 14.53
N ASP A 74 7.43 8.03 13.27
CA ASP A 74 6.25 8.09 12.42
C ASP A 74 5.95 6.74 11.75
N ASP A 75 6.92 5.81 11.69
CA ASP A 75 6.75 4.46 11.11
C ASP A 75 5.99 3.52 12.05
N ILE A 76 4.67 3.63 12.05
CA ILE A 76 3.76 2.83 12.88
C ILE A 76 3.34 1.51 12.23
N THR A 77 3.62 1.30 10.94
CA THR A 77 3.20 0.10 10.19
C THR A 77 3.73 -1.19 10.81
N LYS A 78 4.89 -1.16 11.48
CA LYS A 78 5.46 -2.35 12.17
C LYS A 78 4.75 -2.71 13.48
N LYS A 79 3.97 -1.80 14.06
CA LYS A 79 3.34 -1.96 15.39
C LYS A 79 1.88 -2.42 15.30
N LEU A 80 1.31 -2.44 14.10
CA LEU A 80 -0.08 -2.82 13.79
C LEU A 80 -0.16 -4.27 13.32
#